data_AF-A0A4R1GPJ0-F1
#
_entry.id   AF-A0A4R1GPJ0-F1
#
_cell.length_a   1.000
_cell.length_b   1.000
_cell.length_c   1.000
_cell.angle_alpha   90.00
_cell.angle_beta   90.00
_cell.angle_gamma   90.00
#
_symmetry.space_group_name_H-M   'P 1'
#
loop_
_entity.id
_entity.type
_entity.pdbx_description
1 polymer ?
#
loop_
_entity_poly.entity_id
_entity_poly.type
_entity_poly.pdbx_seq_one_letter_code
_entity_poly.pdbx_strand_id
1 'polypeptide(L)'
;MDQERRQFYRIDQPVVIDYKVVSSDEVAGSSQPYQFNVSPYFLLQSQLAEIDSESQHLIYKIGESTPHLATYLQQLNKKLDLIASTIAGTDLDLEHSHTQTINLSEGGLSFVTTEAIPMESYLALKLVFPDNGLGLLLYAEVQRCSEVDSGYELGVSFMLMPESCRTLLARLILEAQAKNRKRLVE
;
A
#
# COMPACT_ATOMS: atom_id res chain seq x y z
N MET A 1 10.59 -23.69 7.78
CA MET A 1 10.51 -22.55 6.84
C MET A 1 9.13 -21.89 6.81
N ASP A 2 8.02 -22.62 7.04
CA ASP A 2 6.67 -22.01 7.19
C ASP A 2 6.44 -21.16 8.45
N GLN A 3 7.27 -21.31 9.48
CA GLN A 3 7.13 -20.57 10.74
C GLN A 3 7.67 -19.13 10.68
N GLU A 4 8.66 -18.84 9.85
CA GLU A 4 9.24 -17.48 9.73
C GLU A 4 8.31 -16.55 8.93
N ARG A 5 7.56 -17.06 7.94
CA ARG A 5 6.56 -16.30 7.17
C ARG A 5 5.29 -15.92 7.94
N ARG A 6 5.15 -16.39 9.20
CA ARG A 6 4.02 -16.07 10.11
C ARG A 6 4.35 -14.97 11.12
N GLN A 7 5.49 -14.30 10.99
CA GLN A 7 5.89 -13.23 11.92
C GLN A 7 5.23 -11.87 11.64
N PHE A 8 4.60 -11.70 10.48
CA PHE A 8 3.93 -10.44 10.13
C PHE A 8 2.45 -10.45 10.48
N TYR A 9 2.01 -9.37 11.14
CA TYR A 9 0.61 -9.16 11.49
C TYR A 9 -0.23 -9.02 10.21
N ARG A 10 -1.43 -9.60 10.21
CA ARG A 10 -2.37 -9.58 9.08
C ARG A 10 -3.67 -8.89 9.48
N ILE A 11 -4.23 -8.16 8.53
CA ILE A 11 -5.53 -7.50 8.68
C ILE A 11 -6.41 -7.80 7.48
N ASP A 12 -7.72 -7.85 7.71
CA ASP A 12 -8.71 -7.84 6.65
C ASP A 12 -9.14 -6.39 6.42
N GLN A 13 -8.97 -5.89 5.19
CA GLN A 13 -9.26 -4.50 4.86
C GLN A 13 -9.97 -4.38 3.50
N PRO A 14 -11.02 -3.54 3.39
CA PRO A 14 -11.57 -3.18 2.09
C PRO A 14 -10.54 -2.43 1.27
N VAL A 15 -10.22 -2.98 0.10
CA VAL A 15 -9.29 -2.41 -0.86
C VAL A 15 -9.90 -2.52 -2.24
N VAL A 16 -9.73 -1.45 -3.01
CA VAL A 16 -10.00 -1.47 -4.45
C VAL A 16 -8.73 -1.98 -5.11
N ILE A 17 -8.83 -3.12 -5.78
CA ILE A 17 -7.69 -3.82 -6.36
C ILE A 17 -7.91 -4.03 -7.87
N ASP A 18 -6.98 -3.50 -8.66
CA ASP A 18 -6.81 -3.87 -10.06
C ASP A 18 -5.48 -4.62 -10.21
N TYR A 19 -5.46 -5.66 -11.02
CA TYR A 19 -4.23 -6.42 -11.31
C TYR A 19 -4.11 -6.74 -12.80
N LYS A 20 -2.87 -6.91 -13.26
CA LYS A 20 -2.54 -7.42 -14.59
C LYS A 20 -1.39 -8.41 -14.49
N VAL A 21 -1.51 -9.55 -15.18
CA VAL A 21 -0.39 -10.48 -15.34
C VAL A 21 0.66 -9.84 -16.24
N VAL A 22 1.92 -9.84 -15.81
CA VAL A 22 3.06 -9.23 -16.51
C VAL A 22 4.20 -10.23 -16.63
N SER A 23 5.09 -9.98 -17.59
CA SER A 23 6.29 -10.79 -17.77
C SER A 23 7.43 -10.36 -16.83
N SER A 24 8.42 -11.25 -16.64
CA SER A 24 9.64 -10.94 -15.89
C SER A 24 10.42 -9.76 -16.47
N ASP A 25 10.40 -9.60 -17.79
CA ASP A 25 11.11 -8.53 -18.49
C ASP A 25 10.50 -7.15 -18.18
N GLU A 26 9.16 -7.09 -18.04
CA GLU A 26 8.46 -5.85 -17.66
C GLU A 26 8.77 -5.44 -16.21
N VAL A 27 8.88 -6.41 -15.30
CA VAL A 27 9.26 -6.18 -13.90
C VAL A 27 10.72 -5.72 -13.81
N ALA A 28 11.61 -6.29 -14.62
CA ALA A 28 13.03 -5.91 -14.64
C ALA A 28 13.25 -4.54 -15.30
N GLY A 29 12.41 -4.16 -16.26
CA GLY A 29 12.54 -2.91 -17.02
C GLY A 29 12.09 -1.65 -16.28
N SER A 30 11.31 -1.77 -15.20
CA SER A 30 10.82 -0.65 -14.41
C SER A 30 10.62 -1.04 -12.96
N SER A 31 11.02 -0.19 -12.01
CA SER A 31 10.74 -0.42 -10.59
C SER A 31 9.26 -0.25 -10.23
N GLN A 32 8.48 0.43 -11.08
CA GLN A 32 7.07 0.72 -10.85
C GLN A 32 6.19 0.21 -12.01
N PRO A 33 5.01 -0.35 -11.72
CA PRO A 33 4.02 -0.69 -12.75
C PRO A 33 3.62 0.51 -13.62
N TYR A 34 3.69 0.32 -14.94
CA TYR A 34 3.22 1.28 -15.95
C TYR A 34 1.95 0.78 -16.68
N GLN A 35 1.49 -0.44 -16.36
CA GLN A 35 0.35 -1.08 -17.04
C GLN A 35 -1.00 -0.44 -16.69
N PHE A 36 -1.04 0.49 -15.73
CA PHE A 36 -2.23 1.19 -15.30
C PHE A 36 -2.16 2.66 -15.73
N ASN A 37 -3.24 3.15 -16.34
CA ASN A 37 -3.41 4.58 -16.53
C ASN A 37 -3.92 5.18 -15.22
N VAL A 38 -3.04 5.80 -14.45
CA VAL A 38 -3.38 6.46 -13.19
C VAL A 38 -3.24 7.97 -13.32
N SER A 39 -4.02 8.71 -12.53
CA SER A 39 -3.82 10.16 -12.38
C SER A 39 -2.38 10.44 -11.92
N PRO A 40 -1.77 11.56 -12.35
CA PRO A 40 -0.48 12.02 -11.84
C PRO A 40 -0.43 12.13 -10.31
N TYR A 41 -1.58 12.33 -9.65
CA TYR A 41 -1.66 12.50 -8.20
C TYR A 41 -1.86 11.19 -7.43
N PHE A 42 -1.99 10.05 -8.12
CA PHE A 42 -2.25 8.75 -7.50
C PHE A 42 -1.18 8.35 -6.47
N LEU A 43 0.09 8.64 -6.77
CA LEU A 43 1.22 8.35 -5.89
C LEU A 43 1.66 9.55 -5.05
N LEU A 44 0.89 10.65 -5.03
CA LEU A 44 1.31 11.87 -4.35
C LEU A 44 1.59 11.63 -2.86
N GLN A 45 0.75 10.82 -2.20
CA GLN A 45 0.96 10.48 -0.79
C GLN A 45 2.24 9.68 -0.54
N SER A 46 2.55 8.71 -1.40
CA SER A 46 3.78 7.91 -1.25
C SER A 46 5.03 8.74 -1.54
N GLN A 47 4.97 9.63 -2.53
CA GLN A 47 6.05 10.56 -2.86
C GLN A 47 6.32 11.56 -1.73
N LEU A 48 5.28 12.12 -1.12
CA LEU A 48 5.45 13.00 0.05
C LEU A 48 6.03 12.25 1.25
N ALA A 49 5.57 11.03 1.51
CA ALA A 49 6.11 10.19 2.57
C ALA A 49 7.57 9.81 2.35
N GLU A 50 8.01 9.65 1.10
CA GLU A 50 9.42 9.44 0.76
C GLU A 50 10.27 10.67 1.11
N ILE A 51 9.83 11.87 0.71
CA ILE A 51 10.49 13.14 1.06
C ILE A 51 10.54 13.33 2.58
N ASP A 52 9.46 13.02 3.29
CA ASP A 52 9.40 13.09 4.75
C ASP A 52 10.38 12.12 5.42
N SER A 53 10.50 10.89 4.90
CA SER A 53 11.44 9.90 5.41
C SER A 53 12.88 10.36 5.26
N GLU A 54 13.24 10.93 4.10
CA GLU A 54 14.56 11.50 3.85
C GLU A 54 14.85 12.70 4.75
N SER A 55 13.83 13.52 5.03
CA SER A 55 13.97 14.77 5.79
C SER A 55 13.86 14.61 7.31
N GLN A 56 13.45 13.45 7.80
CA GLN A 56 13.15 13.22 9.22
C GLN A 56 14.34 13.54 10.14
N HIS A 57 15.55 13.18 9.72
CA HIS A 57 16.77 13.43 10.49
C HIS A 57 17.10 14.93 10.62
N LEU A 58 16.72 15.75 9.63
CA LEU A 58 16.89 17.20 9.68
C LEU A 58 15.93 17.83 10.68
N ILE A 59 14.67 17.39 10.68
CA ILE A 59 13.67 17.84 11.67
C ILE A 59 14.12 17.50 13.08
N TYR A 60 14.69 16.32 13.31
CA TYR A 60 15.24 15.94 14.62
C TYR A 60 16.34 16.90 15.07
N LYS A 61 17.36 17.15 14.23
CA LYS A 61 18.46 18.09 14.53
C LYS A 61 17.96 19.51 14.79
N ILE A 62 16.98 20.00 14.01
CA ILE A 62 16.36 21.32 14.23
C ILE A 62 15.62 21.34 15.57
N GLY A 63 15.01 20.23 15.97
CA GLY A 63 14.31 20.09 17.24
C GLY A 63 15.23 20.19 18.45
N GLU A 64 16.47 19.70 18.34
CA GLU A 64 17.48 19.80 19.40
C GLU A 64 17.92 21.27 19.63
N SER A 65 18.06 22.06 18.56
CA SER A 65 18.49 23.46 18.67
C SER A 65 17.33 24.44 18.89
N THR A 66 16.22 24.21 18.19
CA THR A 66 15.12 25.18 18.00
C THR A 66 13.76 24.47 17.96
N PRO A 67 13.22 24.05 19.12
CA PRO A 67 11.99 23.25 19.18
C PRO A 67 10.78 23.89 18.49
N HIS A 68 10.60 25.21 18.64
CA HIS A 68 9.47 25.92 18.03
C HIS A 68 9.53 25.92 16.49
N LEU A 69 10.72 26.00 15.91
CA LEU A 69 10.90 25.93 14.46
C LEU A 69 10.59 24.52 13.94
N ALA A 70 11.08 23.49 14.63
CA ALA A 70 10.76 22.10 14.29
C ALA A 70 9.24 21.85 14.31
N THR A 71 8.55 22.29 15.36
CA THR A 71 7.08 22.19 15.45
C THR A 71 6.39 22.92 14.30
N TYR A 72 6.83 24.14 13.95
CA TYR A 72 6.25 24.88 12.83
C TYR A 72 6.42 24.14 11.49
N LEU A 73 7.60 23.60 11.21
CA LEU A 73 7.87 22.80 10.00
C LEU A 73 6.99 21.55 9.96
N GLN A 74 6.81 20.85 11.09
CA GLN A 74 5.90 19.71 11.17
C GLN A 74 4.43 20.11 10.89
N GLN A 75 3.99 21.29 11.31
CA GLN A 75 2.66 21.79 10.95
C GLN A 75 2.55 22.09 9.45
N LEU A 76 3.63 22.56 8.80
CA LEU A 76 3.66 22.73 7.35
C LEU A 76 3.55 21.40 6.63
N ASN A 77 4.31 20.37 7.03
CA ASN A 77 4.18 19.02 6.45
C ASN A 77 2.75 18.50 6.58
N LYS A 78 2.15 18.65 7.77
CA LYS A 78 0.75 18.25 7.99
C LYS A 78 -0.26 18.97 7.08
N LYS A 79 0.00 20.24 6.73
CA LYS A 79 -0.83 20.96 5.75
C LYS A 79 -0.65 20.40 4.34
N LEU A 80 0.58 20.05 3.94
CA LEU A 80 0.86 19.42 2.66
C LEU A 80 0.18 18.06 2.56
N ASP A 81 0.23 17.25 3.61
CA ASP A 81 -0.46 15.96 3.69
C ASP A 81 -1.97 16.12 3.48
N LEU A 82 -2.59 17.11 4.12
CA LEU A 82 -4.03 17.38 3.97
C LEU A 82 -4.39 17.79 2.54
N ILE A 83 -3.58 18.66 1.93
CA ILE A 83 -3.77 19.06 0.53
C ILE A 83 -3.64 17.84 -0.39
N ALA A 84 -2.58 17.05 -0.22
CA ALA A 84 -2.34 15.86 -1.03
C ALA A 84 -3.45 14.82 -0.89
N SER A 85 -3.93 14.58 0.34
CA SER A 85 -5.04 13.65 0.59
C SER A 85 -6.32 14.08 -0.14
N THR A 86 -6.59 15.39 -0.20
CA THR A 86 -7.76 15.95 -0.87
C THR A 86 -7.65 15.81 -2.38
N ILE A 87 -6.47 16.08 -2.95
CA ILE A 87 -6.23 15.94 -4.39
C ILE A 87 -6.31 14.47 -4.81
N ALA A 88 -5.61 13.58 -4.09
CA ALA A 88 -5.60 12.15 -4.39
C ALA A 88 -7.00 11.54 -4.30
N GLY A 89 -7.82 11.96 -3.34
CA GLY A 89 -9.20 11.47 -3.18
C GLY A 89 -10.18 11.94 -4.27
N THR A 90 -9.87 13.01 -4.99
CA THR A 90 -10.77 13.59 -6.02
C THR A 90 -10.68 12.84 -7.35
N ASP A 91 -9.54 12.21 -7.65
CA ASP A 91 -9.24 11.51 -8.91
C ASP A 91 -9.42 9.99 -8.83
N LEU A 92 -9.96 9.47 -7.71
CA LEU A 92 -10.30 8.07 -7.60
C LEU A 92 -11.60 7.80 -8.37
N ASP A 93 -11.49 7.60 -9.69
CA ASP A 93 -12.54 6.99 -10.50
C ASP A 93 -12.73 5.53 -10.05
N LEU A 94 -13.45 5.36 -8.94
CA LEU A 94 -13.80 4.07 -8.35
C LEU A 94 -14.95 3.37 -9.09
N GLU A 95 -15.58 4.04 -10.07
CA GLU A 95 -16.82 3.57 -10.70
C GLU A 95 -16.68 2.24 -11.45
N HIS A 96 -15.47 1.77 -11.75
CA HIS A 96 -15.23 0.52 -12.49
C HIS A 96 -14.36 -0.49 -11.73
N SER A 97 -14.10 -0.25 -10.45
CA SER A 97 -13.05 -0.95 -9.73
C SER A 97 -13.67 -1.68 -8.53
N HIS A 98 -13.52 -3.02 -8.49
CA HIS A 98 -14.18 -3.86 -7.50
C HIS A 98 -13.51 -3.72 -6.14
N THR A 99 -14.23 -3.12 -5.18
CA THR A 99 -13.82 -3.18 -3.78
C THR A 99 -14.01 -4.60 -3.27
N GLN A 100 -12.95 -5.21 -2.75
CA GLN A 100 -13.03 -6.49 -2.04
C GLN A 100 -12.26 -6.41 -0.72
N THR A 101 -12.65 -7.25 0.22
CA THR A 101 -11.89 -7.39 1.47
C THR A 101 -10.71 -8.31 1.19
N ILE A 102 -9.50 -7.77 1.32
CA ILE A 102 -8.26 -8.52 1.14
C ILE A 102 -7.63 -8.82 2.49
N ASN A 103 -6.84 -9.89 2.57
CA ASN A 103 -5.98 -10.15 3.70
C ASN A 103 -4.60 -9.55 3.43
N LEU A 104 -4.20 -8.55 4.20
CA LEU A 104 -2.99 -7.75 3.95
C LEU A 104 -1.95 -7.95 5.05
N SER A 105 -0.69 -8.02 4.66
CA SER A 105 0.50 -8.00 5.52
C SER A 105 1.57 -7.07 4.95
N GLU A 106 2.63 -6.79 5.70
CA GLU A 106 3.74 -5.94 5.25
C GLU A 106 4.47 -6.49 4.01
N GLY A 107 4.47 -7.82 3.83
CA GLY A 107 5.20 -8.49 2.74
C GLY A 107 4.34 -8.91 1.55
N GLY A 108 3.02 -8.74 1.61
CA GLY A 108 2.11 -9.25 0.59
C GLY A 108 0.66 -9.23 1.00
N LEU A 109 -0.20 -9.69 0.10
CA LEU A 109 -1.64 -9.75 0.32
C LEU A 109 -2.25 -11.03 -0.26
N SER A 110 -3.48 -11.34 0.12
CA SER A 110 -4.32 -12.27 -0.60
C SER A 110 -5.70 -11.70 -0.92
N PHE A 111 -6.18 -12.07 -2.10
CA PHE A 111 -7.42 -11.58 -2.69
C PHE A 111 -8.01 -12.65 -3.61
N VAL A 112 -9.28 -12.51 -3.96
CA VAL A 112 -9.98 -13.47 -4.82
C VAL A 112 -10.00 -12.98 -6.27
N THR A 113 -9.74 -13.91 -7.19
CA THR A 113 -9.83 -13.72 -8.65
C THR A 113 -10.82 -14.70 -9.26
N THR A 114 -11.35 -14.36 -10.44
CA THR A 114 -12.24 -15.24 -11.21
C THR A 114 -11.49 -16.34 -11.96
N GLU A 115 -10.21 -16.11 -12.25
CA GLU A 115 -9.35 -17.03 -13.00
C GLU A 115 -8.18 -17.51 -12.16
N ALA A 116 -7.74 -18.75 -12.42
CA ALA A 116 -6.55 -19.31 -11.81
C ALA A 116 -5.30 -18.65 -12.40
N ILE A 117 -4.39 -18.19 -11.54
CA ILE A 117 -3.10 -17.65 -11.96
C ILE A 117 -2.00 -18.58 -11.45
N PRO A 118 -1.12 -19.11 -12.33
CA PRO A 118 -0.06 -20.01 -11.92
C PRO A 118 0.87 -19.39 -10.88
N MET A 119 1.42 -20.22 -9.98
CA MET A 119 2.54 -19.83 -9.13
C MET A 119 3.71 -19.30 -9.98
N GLU A 120 4.53 -18.44 -9.37
CA GLU A 120 5.70 -17.79 -10.02
C GLU A 120 5.32 -16.81 -11.15
N SER A 121 4.03 -16.58 -11.39
CA SER A 121 3.57 -15.49 -12.25
C SER A 121 3.81 -14.14 -11.57
N TYR A 122 4.09 -13.12 -12.36
CA TYR A 122 4.23 -11.75 -11.87
C TYR A 122 2.96 -10.95 -12.15
N LEU A 123 2.58 -10.13 -11.17
CA LEU A 123 1.44 -9.24 -11.26
C LEU A 123 1.89 -7.79 -11.10
N ALA A 124 1.38 -6.92 -11.97
CA ALA A 124 1.27 -5.50 -11.68
C ALA A 124 0.03 -5.29 -10.82
N LEU A 125 0.16 -4.63 -9.67
CA LEU A 125 -0.94 -4.34 -8.75
C LEU A 125 -1.15 -2.83 -8.63
N LYS A 126 -2.42 -2.43 -8.66
CA LYS A 126 -2.90 -1.11 -8.29
C LYS A 126 -3.87 -1.27 -7.13
N LEU A 127 -3.49 -0.74 -5.98
CA LEU A 127 -4.28 -0.82 -4.74
C LEU A 127 -4.72 0.59 -4.34
N VAL A 128 -5.98 0.73 -3.96
CA VAL A 128 -6.49 1.96 -3.34
C VAL A 128 -7.17 1.59 -2.03
N PHE A 129 -6.75 2.25 -0.96
CA PHE A 129 -7.30 2.12 0.39
C PHE A 129 -8.32 3.24 0.62
N PRO A 130 -9.63 2.98 0.51
CA PRO A 130 -10.64 4.04 0.52
C PRO A 130 -10.68 4.82 1.85
N ASP A 131 -10.46 4.14 2.97
CA ASP A 131 -10.49 4.73 4.32
C ASP A 131 -9.41 5.82 4.52
N ASN A 132 -8.29 5.74 3.80
CA ASN A 132 -7.11 6.58 4.02
C ASN A 132 -6.71 7.37 2.75
N GLY A 133 -7.33 7.09 1.59
CA GLY A 133 -6.98 7.68 0.30
C GLY A 133 -5.60 7.28 -0.21
N LEU A 134 -4.99 6.23 0.34
CA LEU A 134 -3.66 5.75 -0.04
C LEU A 134 -3.76 4.95 -1.35
N GLY A 135 -2.99 5.37 -2.36
CA GLY A 135 -2.78 4.61 -3.59
C GLY A 135 -1.41 3.93 -3.58
N LEU A 136 -1.35 2.65 -3.97
CA LEU A 136 -0.10 1.92 -4.17
C LEU A 136 -0.04 1.32 -5.58
N LEU A 137 1.10 1.46 -6.23
CA LEU A 137 1.47 0.77 -7.47
C LEU A 137 2.74 -0.02 -7.21
N LEU A 138 2.66 -1.34 -7.32
CA LEU A 138 3.79 -2.22 -7.07
C LEU A 138 3.66 -3.52 -7.87
N TYR A 139 4.79 -4.17 -8.11
CA TYR A 139 4.79 -5.52 -8.64
C TYR A 139 4.70 -6.54 -7.51
N ALA A 140 4.13 -7.71 -7.80
CA ALA A 140 4.04 -8.81 -6.87
C ALA A 140 4.23 -10.15 -7.59
N GLU A 141 4.64 -11.18 -6.84
CA GLU A 141 4.80 -12.54 -7.36
C GLU A 141 3.74 -13.45 -6.73
N VAL A 142 3.12 -14.31 -7.54
CA VAL A 142 2.14 -15.30 -7.08
C VAL A 142 2.83 -16.40 -6.29
N GLN A 143 2.55 -16.45 -4.99
CA GLN A 143 3.09 -17.44 -4.06
C GLN A 143 2.14 -18.62 -3.84
N ARG A 144 0.83 -18.42 -4.05
CA ARG A 144 -0.20 -19.46 -3.94
C ARG A 144 -1.41 -19.11 -4.80
N CYS A 145 -2.07 -20.14 -5.30
CA CYS A 145 -3.38 -20.06 -5.95
C CYS A 145 -4.18 -21.28 -5.50
N SER A 146 -5.31 -21.07 -4.82
CA SER A 146 -6.18 -22.13 -4.31
C SER A 146 -7.61 -21.90 -4.76
N GLU A 147 -8.28 -22.94 -5.24
CA GLU A 147 -9.71 -22.86 -5.57
C GLU A 147 -10.54 -22.64 -4.29
N VAL A 148 -11.53 -21.76 -4.39
CA VAL A 148 -12.50 -21.42 -3.33
C VAL A 148 -13.89 -21.31 -3.95
N ASP A 149 -14.94 -21.29 -3.12
CA ASP A 149 -16.34 -21.30 -3.57
C ASP A 149 -16.69 -20.22 -4.62
N SER A 150 -15.98 -19.09 -4.61
CA SER A 150 -16.21 -17.93 -5.47
C SER A 150 -15.10 -17.65 -6.50
N GLY A 151 -14.19 -18.61 -6.75
CA GLY A 151 -13.10 -18.46 -7.72
C GLY A 151 -11.79 -19.00 -7.20
N TYR A 152 -10.73 -18.19 -7.24
CA TYR A 152 -9.39 -18.56 -6.79
C TYR A 152 -8.85 -17.55 -5.80
N GLU A 153 -8.43 -18.01 -4.63
CA GLU A 153 -7.71 -17.18 -3.68
C GLU A 153 -6.23 -17.15 -4.06
N LEU A 154 -5.75 -15.97 -4.47
CA LEU A 154 -4.35 -15.71 -4.76
C LEU A 154 -3.67 -15.13 -3.53
N GLY A 155 -2.52 -15.68 -3.16
CA GLY A 155 -1.61 -15.03 -2.23
C GLY A 155 -0.35 -14.60 -2.97
N VAL A 156 0.01 -13.34 -2.81
CA VAL A 156 1.11 -12.70 -3.53
C VAL A 156 2.08 -12.05 -2.57
N SER A 157 3.36 -12.03 -2.93
CA SER A 157 4.41 -11.29 -2.21
C SER A 157 4.80 -10.05 -2.98
N PHE A 158 4.91 -8.91 -2.30
CA PHE A 158 5.32 -7.65 -2.93
C PHE A 158 6.78 -7.70 -3.37
N MET A 159 7.05 -7.11 -4.53
CA MET A 159 8.38 -6.98 -5.12
C MET A 159 8.79 -5.51 -5.17
N LEU A 160 10.08 -5.25 -4.92
CA LEU A 160 10.71 -3.93 -5.13
C LEU A 160 9.95 -2.74 -4.50
N MET A 161 9.33 -2.94 -3.34
CA MET A 161 8.59 -1.88 -2.64
C MET A 161 9.56 -0.88 -1.97
N PRO A 162 9.48 0.44 -2.26
CA PRO A 162 10.26 1.47 -1.58
C PRO A 162 10.01 1.50 -0.07
N GLU A 163 11.02 1.81 0.72
CA GLU A 163 10.93 1.82 2.20
C GLU A 163 9.89 2.81 2.74
N SER A 164 9.66 3.93 2.03
CA SER A 164 8.59 4.88 2.31
C SER A 164 7.20 4.23 2.19
N CYS A 165 6.95 3.52 1.09
CA CYS A 165 5.74 2.73 0.88
C CYS A 165 5.58 1.64 1.95
N ARG A 166 6.67 0.96 2.34
CA ARG A 166 6.63 -0.04 3.43
C ARG A 166 6.19 0.57 4.74
N THR A 167 6.74 1.73 5.07
CA THR A 167 6.41 2.46 6.30
C THR A 167 4.95 2.91 6.32
N LEU A 168 4.44 3.41 5.19
CA LEU A 168 3.03 3.75 5.05
C LEU A 168 2.12 2.53 5.24
N LEU A 169 2.47 1.41 4.60
CA LEU A 169 1.71 0.16 4.72
C LEU A 169 1.71 -0.37 6.15
N ALA A 170 2.87 -0.40 6.81
CA ALA A 170 3.01 -0.83 8.20
C ALA A 170 2.16 0.04 9.14
N ARG A 171 2.19 1.37 8.93
CA ARG A 171 1.35 2.30 9.69
C ARG A 171 -0.14 2.01 9.49
N LEU A 172 -0.57 1.80 8.25
CA LEU A 172 -1.95 1.44 7.93
C LEU A 172 -2.37 0.13 8.62
N ILE A 173 -1.50 -0.87 8.64
CA ILE A 173 -1.73 -2.14 9.34
C ILE A 173 -1.89 -1.92 10.86
N LEU A 174 -1.04 -1.10 11.46
CA LEU A 174 -1.10 -0.78 12.90
C LEU A 174 -2.37 0.02 13.27
N GLU A 175 -2.77 0.96 12.43
CA GLU A 175 -3.98 1.76 12.63
C GLU A 175 -5.25 0.87 12.55
N ALA A 176 -5.33 0.00 11.55
CA ALA A 176 -6.41 -0.97 11.42
C ALA A 176 -6.45 -1.94 12.62
N GLN A 177 -5.29 -2.42 13.06
CA GLN A 177 -5.17 -3.27 14.25
C GLN A 177 -5.72 -2.57 15.50
N ALA A 178 -5.37 -1.30 15.72
CA ALA A 178 -5.85 -0.53 16.85
C ALA A 178 -7.37 -0.32 16.81
N LYS A 179 -7.94 -0.11 15.62
CA LYS A 179 -9.38 0.03 15.40
C LYS A 179 -10.14 -1.28 15.71
N ASN A 180 -9.61 -2.42 15.25
CA ASN A 180 -10.21 -3.72 15.51
C ASN A 180 -10.19 -4.11 17.00
N ARG A 181 -9.10 -3.80 17.73
CA ARG A 181 -9.04 -4.02 19.18
C ARG A 181 -10.10 -3.24 19.96
N LYS A 182 -10.37 -1.99 19.57
CA LYS A 182 -11.40 -1.17 20.24
C LYS A 182 -12.80 -1.74 20.06
N ARG A 183 -13.12 -2.23 18.85
CA ARG A 183 -14.40 -2.88 18.53
C ARG A 183 -14.66 -4.19 19.27
N LEU A 184 -13.61 -4.88 19.73
CA LEU A 184 -13.73 -6.14 20.49
C LEU A 184 -13.97 -5.92 21.99
N VAL A 185 -13.81 -4.69 22.49
CA VAL A 185 -13.93 -4.33 23.91
C VAL A 185 -15.25 -3.58 24.20
N GLU A 186 -15.96 -3.13 23.16
CA GLU A 186 -17.31 -2.57 23.20
C GLU A 186 -18.38 -3.67 23.01
#